data_AF-A0A8T2SW09-F1
#
_entry.id   AF-A0A8T2SW09-F1
#
_cell.length_a   1.000
_cell.length_b   1.000
_cell.length_c   1.000
_cell.angle_alpha   90.00
_cell.angle_beta   90.00
_cell.angle_gamma   90.00
#
_symmetry.space_group_name_H-M   'P 1'
#
loop_
_entity.id
_entity.type
_entity.pdbx_description
1 polymer ?
#
loop_
_entity_poly.entity_id
_entity_poly.type
_entity_poly.pdbx_seq_one_letter_code
_entity_poly.pdbx_strand_id
1 'polypeptide(L)'
;MTFICIDTPAGLRSETSRYTGLVPMNPSSLVEALMDMNQWAEMFPAMVSRVQSVEVLLTGIAGTYDGAIQLMFAEFHVPSPLVPTRESYFLRYSKRVDHTWVVVDVSIDSLHGNMSLRCRGRPSGCIIEEMSSGYSKVTWVEHIEADPRGVHGMFQHYVNSGLAYGAVRWICSLQRHCERMAAVLANNVPFGEMNVFPGAEGRSGMLKLAERMTNSFCGGVSASTAHTWATLAGNSGADDIQVLIRKSMNDPGRPPGIVLSAATSLWLSLPPSQVFNFLRNERFRTQVLLKKYSMLLKGRLLGTVYLSLESM
;
A
#
# COMPACT_ATOMS: atom_id res chain seq x y z
N MET A 1 21.00 15.92 14.15
CA MET A 1 20.53 14.66 14.74
C MET A 1 21.51 13.58 14.35
N THR A 2 22.30 13.09 15.32
CA THR A 2 23.22 11.98 15.13
C THR A 2 22.41 10.70 15.29
N PHE A 3 22.25 9.91 14.23
CA PHE A 3 21.60 8.62 14.31
C PHE A 3 22.53 7.68 15.10
N ILE A 4 22.13 7.30 16.31
CA ILE A 4 22.84 6.29 17.10
C ILE A 4 22.64 4.97 16.37
N CYS A 5 23.72 4.41 15.79
CA CYS A 5 23.72 3.03 15.32
C CYS A 5 23.63 2.13 16.56
N ILE A 6 22.44 1.62 16.83
CA ILE A 6 22.24 0.52 17.77
C ILE A 6 22.42 -0.76 16.95
N ASP A 7 23.26 -1.68 17.43
CA ASP A 7 23.56 -2.94 16.75
C ASP A 7 22.29 -3.68 16.31
N THR A 8 22.27 -4.11 15.05
CA THR A 8 21.18 -4.90 14.49
C THR A 8 21.24 -6.32 15.08
N PRO A 9 20.14 -6.88 15.62
CA PRO A 9 20.12 -8.23 16.15
C PRO A 9 20.55 -9.28 15.10
N ALA A 10 21.22 -10.34 15.54
CA ALA A 10 21.69 -11.41 14.66
C ALA A 10 20.55 -12.01 13.82
N GLY A 11 20.69 -11.97 12.49
CA GLY A 11 19.72 -12.53 11.55
C GLY A 11 18.71 -11.51 10.98
N LEU A 12 18.65 -10.29 11.50
CA LEU A 12 17.87 -9.19 10.90
C LEU A 12 18.75 -8.34 10.00
N ARG A 13 18.14 -7.76 8.97
CA ARG A 13 18.75 -6.79 8.07
C ARG A 13 18.15 -5.41 8.29
N SER A 14 19.01 -4.41 8.46
CA SER A 14 18.57 -3.01 8.47
C SER A 14 18.23 -2.55 7.05
N GLU A 15 17.01 -2.06 6.88
CA GLU A 15 16.49 -1.36 5.72
C GLU A 15 16.29 0.10 6.11
N THR A 16 17.03 1.01 5.49
CA THR A 16 16.97 2.44 5.80
C THR A 16 16.88 3.24 4.52
N SER A 17 15.96 4.18 4.45
CA SER A 17 15.79 5.04 3.28
C SER A 17 15.27 6.41 3.67
N ARG A 18 15.62 7.40 2.86
CA ARG A 18 15.15 8.78 2.98
C ARG A 18 14.82 9.30 1.59
N TYR A 19 13.68 9.98 1.47
CA TYR A 19 13.31 10.66 0.23
C TYR A 19 12.53 11.93 0.52
N THR A 20 12.74 12.95 -0.32
CA THR A 20 12.04 14.23 -0.21
C THR A 20 11.29 14.50 -1.51
N GLY A 21 10.03 14.92 -1.40
CA GLY A 21 9.21 15.30 -2.55
C GLY A 21 8.21 16.40 -2.22
N LEU A 22 7.71 17.06 -3.25
CA LEU A 22 6.62 18.03 -3.14
C LEU A 22 5.28 17.33 -3.28
N VAL A 23 4.34 17.66 -2.40
CA VAL A 23 3.00 17.09 -2.34
C VAL A 23 1.98 18.22 -2.46
N PRO A 24 1.01 18.14 -3.39
CA PRO A 24 -0.02 19.17 -3.59
C PRO A 24 -1.13 19.09 -2.53
N MET A 25 -0.74 19.19 -1.26
CA MET A 25 -1.61 19.19 -0.09
C MET A 25 -0.97 20.08 0.98
N ASN A 26 -1.77 20.88 1.69
CA ASN A 26 -1.26 21.71 2.78
C ASN A 26 -0.85 20.84 4.00
N PRO A 27 0.06 21.32 4.87
CA PRO A 27 0.59 20.50 5.95
C PRO A 27 -0.47 19.98 6.93
N SER A 28 -1.46 20.81 7.29
CA SER A 28 -2.50 20.43 8.25
C SER A 28 -3.37 19.29 7.73
N SER A 29 -3.89 19.41 6.51
CA SER A 29 -4.68 18.35 5.87
C SER A 29 -3.86 17.07 5.67
N LEU A 30 -2.56 17.19 5.38
CA LEU A 30 -1.69 16.03 5.25
C LEU A 30 -1.51 15.31 6.60
N VAL A 31 -1.29 16.06 7.69
CA VAL A 31 -1.20 15.45 9.03
C VAL A 31 -2.53 14.83 9.42
N GLU A 32 -3.66 15.47 9.17
CA GLU A 32 -4.98 14.90 9.41
C GLU A 32 -5.16 13.56 8.68
N ALA A 33 -4.79 13.49 7.40
CA ALA A 33 -4.88 12.26 6.62
C ALA A 33 -3.92 11.16 7.10
N LEU A 34 -2.75 11.52 7.63
CA LEU A 34 -1.79 10.56 8.20
C LEU A 34 -2.21 10.05 9.58
N MET A 35 -2.91 10.86 10.37
CA MET A 35 -3.39 10.50 11.70
C MET A 35 -4.75 9.79 11.67
N ASP A 36 -5.55 10.01 10.63
CA ASP A 36 -6.80 9.27 10.43
C ASP A 36 -6.54 7.88 9.82
N MET A 37 -7.00 6.85 10.52
CA MET A 37 -6.81 5.45 10.14
C MET A 37 -7.32 5.14 8.72
N ASN A 38 -8.50 5.64 8.36
CA ASN A 38 -9.16 5.31 7.10
C ASN A 38 -8.48 6.05 5.94
N GLN A 39 -8.21 7.34 6.11
CA GLN A 39 -7.50 8.14 5.12
C GLN A 39 -6.09 7.62 4.89
N TRP A 40 -5.37 7.22 5.95
CA TRP A 40 -4.05 6.63 5.81
C TRP A 40 -4.07 5.34 4.98
N ALA A 41 -5.02 4.44 5.24
CA ALA A 41 -5.18 3.21 4.44
C ALA A 41 -5.55 3.52 2.98
N GLU A 42 -6.42 4.50 2.73
CA GLU A 42 -6.85 4.91 1.40
C GLU A 42 -5.73 5.56 0.57
N MET A 43 -4.81 6.28 1.22
CA MET A 43 -3.64 6.87 0.57
C MET A 43 -2.64 5.80 0.13
N PHE A 44 -2.54 4.69 0.87
CA PHE A 44 -1.46 3.71 0.73
C PHE A 44 -1.92 2.26 0.48
N PRO A 45 -2.90 1.98 -0.40
CA PRO A 45 -3.54 0.66 -0.51
C PRO A 45 -2.58 -0.42 -1.03
N ALA A 46 -1.55 -0.03 -1.78
CA ALA A 46 -0.52 -0.94 -2.29
C ALA A 46 0.58 -1.26 -1.26
N MET A 47 0.59 -0.59 -0.11
CA MET A 47 1.62 -0.74 0.94
C MET A 47 1.04 -1.16 2.27
N VAL A 48 -0.15 -0.68 2.62
CA VAL A 48 -0.87 -1.00 3.87
C VAL A 48 -2.06 -1.87 3.51
N SER A 49 -2.06 -3.13 3.97
CA SER A 49 -3.16 -4.08 3.74
C SER A 49 -4.18 -4.07 4.86
N ARG A 50 -3.73 -3.80 6.09
CA ARG A 50 -4.56 -3.75 7.28
C ARG A 50 -4.05 -2.67 8.22
N VAL A 51 -4.96 -1.92 8.82
CA VAL A 51 -4.66 -0.95 9.86
C VAL A 51 -5.71 -1.07 10.97
N GLN A 52 -5.28 -0.83 12.21
CA GLN A 52 -6.18 -0.70 13.34
C GLN A 52 -5.67 0.39 14.28
N SER A 53 -6.55 1.32 14.65
CA SER A 53 -6.34 2.20 15.80
C SER A 53 -6.61 1.38 17.06
N VAL A 54 -5.57 1.09 17.84
CA VAL A 54 -5.68 0.30 19.07
C VAL A 54 -6.13 1.19 20.21
N GLU A 55 -5.48 2.34 20.39
CA GLU A 55 -5.78 3.28 21.47
C GLU A 55 -5.32 4.70 21.11
N VAL A 56 -6.10 5.71 21.51
CA VAL A 56 -5.67 7.12 21.44
C VAL A 56 -5.17 7.53 22.82
N LEU A 57 -3.84 7.67 22.96
CA LEU A 57 -3.21 7.99 24.25
C LEU A 57 -3.29 9.49 24.56
N LEU A 58 -3.06 10.32 23.54
CA LEU A 58 -3.21 11.77 23.62
C LEU A 58 -3.87 12.28 22.35
N THR A 59 -4.90 13.12 22.49
CA THR A 59 -5.57 13.75 21.35
C THR A 59 -4.82 14.96 20.80
N GLY A 60 -3.88 15.53 21.56
CA GLY A 60 -3.19 16.78 21.22
C GLY A 60 -4.06 18.02 21.46
N ILE A 61 -3.63 19.16 20.90
CA ILE A 61 -4.35 20.44 20.97
C ILE A 61 -5.66 20.34 20.19
N ALA A 62 -6.78 20.71 20.82
CA ALA A 62 -8.12 20.63 20.26
C ALA A 62 -8.22 21.24 18.84
N GLY A 63 -8.85 20.49 17.93
CA GLY A 63 -8.99 20.89 16.52
C GLY A 63 -7.73 20.71 15.67
N THR A 64 -6.65 20.16 16.24
CA THR A 64 -5.41 19.83 15.53
C THR A 64 -4.88 18.48 16.05
N TYR A 65 -3.80 17.99 15.43
CA TYR A 65 -3.05 16.84 15.94
C TYR A 65 -1.76 17.26 16.66
N ASP A 66 -1.59 18.52 17.08
CA ASP A 66 -0.34 18.95 17.71
C ASP A 66 -0.18 18.32 19.10
N GLY A 67 0.79 17.42 19.23
CA GLY A 67 1.04 16.66 20.45
C GLY A 67 0.20 15.39 20.58
N ALA A 68 -0.46 14.93 19.52
CA ALA A 68 -1.27 13.72 19.56
C ALA A 68 -0.42 12.44 19.52
N ILE A 69 -0.78 11.43 20.33
CA ILE A 69 -0.15 10.11 20.36
C ILE A 69 -1.24 9.04 20.20
N GLN A 70 -1.04 8.14 19.25
CA GLN A 70 -1.93 7.00 19.01
C GLN A 70 -1.12 5.70 18.98
N LEU A 71 -1.65 4.65 19.60
CA LEU A 71 -1.17 3.29 19.42
C LEU A 71 -1.87 2.68 18.21
N MET A 72 -1.07 2.28 17.23
CA MET A 72 -1.52 1.79 15.93
C MET A 72 -0.98 0.38 15.69
N PHE A 73 -1.76 -0.41 14.96
CA PHE A 73 -1.30 -1.64 14.31
C PHE A 73 -1.38 -1.46 12.80
N ALA A 74 -0.36 -1.92 12.07
CA ALA A 74 -0.42 -2.02 10.62
C ALA A 74 0.19 -3.33 10.11
N GLU A 75 -0.41 -3.84 9.04
CA GLU A 75 0.17 -4.87 8.18
C GLU A 75 0.59 -4.23 6.86
N PHE A 76 1.86 -4.39 6.51
CA PHE A 76 2.47 -3.88 5.29
C PHE A 76 2.67 -5.00 4.28
N HIS A 77 2.41 -4.70 3.01
CA HIS A 77 2.52 -5.65 1.92
C HIS A 77 3.21 -5.12 0.67
N VAL A 78 3.64 -6.07 -0.14
CA VAL A 78 3.87 -5.89 -1.57
C VAL A 78 2.71 -6.62 -2.27
N PRO A 79 2.09 -6.07 -3.32
CA PRO A 79 1.05 -6.75 -4.10
C PRO A 79 1.60 -7.94 -4.91
N SER A 80 2.05 -8.98 -4.20
CA SER A 80 2.58 -10.23 -4.72
C SER A 80 2.41 -11.34 -3.67
N PRO A 81 2.05 -12.56 -4.09
CA PRO A 81 1.98 -13.71 -3.19
C PRO A 81 3.37 -14.18 -2.73
N LEU A 82 4.44 -13.75 -3.42
CA LEU A 82 5.81 -14.22 -3.18
C LEU A 82 6.59 -13.36 -2.17
N VAL A 83 5.92 -12.36 -1.57
CA VAL A 83 6.48 -11.49 -0.55
C VAL A 83 5.59 -11.56 0.69
N PRO A 84 6.08 -12.09 1.83
CA PRO A 84 5.29 -12.17 3.05
C PRO A 84 4.95 -10.77 3.59
N THR A 85 3.83 -10.66 4.29
CA THR A 85 3.45 -9.42 4.98
C THR A 85 4.36 -9.14 6.17
N ARG A 86 4.44 -7.86 6.55
CA ARG A 86 5.13 -7.38 7.74
C ARG A 86 4.13 -6.74 8.67
N GLU A 87 4.11 -7.14 9.93
CA GLU A 87 3.19 -6.61 10.94
C GLU A 87 3.97 -5.78 11.96
N SER A 88 3.40 -4.66 12.39
CA SER A 88 4.02 -3.83 13.42
C SER A 88 2.99 -3.13 14.28
N TYR A 89 3.28 -3.10 15.59
CA TYR A 89 2.63 -2.20 16.53
C TYR A 89 3.54 -1.01 16.78
N PHE A 90 3.00 0.20 16.64
CA PHE A 90 3.78 1.42 16.81
C PHE A 90 2.97 2.55 17.44
N LEU A 91 3.67 3.42 18.16
CA LEU A 91 3.16 4.71 18.59
C LEU A 91 3.38 5.71 17.46
N ARG A 92 2.29 6.29 16.95
CA ARG A 92 2.32 7.42 16.02
C ARG A 92 2.18 8.70 16.82
N TYR A 93 3.20 9.54 16.76
CA TYR A 93 3.24 10.86 17.39
C TYR A 93 3.27 11.95 16.33
N SER A 94 2.45 12.99 16.50
CA SER A 94 2.50 14.19 15.69
C SER A 94 2.77 15.43 16.54
N LYS A 95 3.66 16.27 16.04
CA LYS A 95 4.04 17.53 16.71
C LYS A 95 4.28 18.61 15.68
N ARG A 96 3.80 19.81 15.98
CA ARG A 96 4.20 21.02 15.28
C ARG A 96 5.37 21.67 16.01
N VAL A 97 6.47 21.87 15.30
CA VAL A 97 7.64 22.61 15.76
C VAL A 97 7.81 23.80 14.82
N ASP A 98 7.57 25.00 15.35
CA ASP A 98 7.46 26.24 14.59
C ASP A 98 6.42 26.14 13.44
N HIS A 99 6.89 26.06 12.21
CA HIS A 99 6.10 25.95 10.97
C HIS A 99 6.24 24.59 10.28
N THR A 100 6.85 23.62 10.97
CA THR A 100 7.08 22.27 10.44
C THR A 100 6.31 21.25 11.26
N TRP A 101 5.63 20.36 10.56
CA TRP A 101 5.01 19.19 11.18
C TRP A 101 5.96 18.01 11.14
N VAL A 102 5.97 17.26 12.22
CA VAL A 102 6.72 16.01 12.35
C VAL A 102 5.73 14.93 12.77
N VAL A 103 5.64 13.88 11.96
CA VAL A 103 4.89 12.65 12.29
C VAL A 103 5.91 11.54 12.40
N VAL A 104 5.97 10.87 13.55
CA VAL A 104 6.95 9.83 13.84
C VAL A 104 6.25 8.59 14.36
N ASP A 105 6.60 7.46 13.78
CA ASP A 105 6.21 6.12 14.19
C ASP A 105 7.37 5.47 14.95
N VAL A 106 7.10 5.06 16.19
CA VAL A 106 8.05 4.31 17.02
C VAL A 106 7.45 2.95 17.35
N SER A 107 8.06 1.89 16.82
CA SER A 107 7.62 0.53 17.10
C SER A 107 7.75 0.18 18.58
N ILE A 108 6.73 -0.51 19.10
CA ILE A 108 6.70 -1.06 20.46
C ILE A 108 6.94 -2.58 20.47
N ASP A 109 7.36 -3.13 19.33
CA ASP A 109 7.50 -4.57 19.10
C ASP A 109 8.48 -5.22 20.11
N SER A 110 9.44 -4.45 20.66
CA SER A 110 10.35 -4.94 21.72
C SER A 110 9.71 -5.11 23.11
N LEU A 111 8.52 -4.55 23.35
CA LEU A 111 7.81 -4.68 24.63
C LEU A 111 6.97 -5.96 24.70
N HIS A 112 6.62 -6.53 23.55
CA HIS A 112 5.80 -7.74 23.44
C HIS A 112 6.72 -8.97 23.26
N GLY A 113 7.36 -9.40 24.35
CA GLY A 113 8.40 -10.43 24.40
C GLY A 113 8.03 -11.86 23.94
N ASN A 114 6.92 -12.04 23.22
CA ASN A 114 6.42 -13.34 22.75
C ASN A 114 6.09 -13.39 21.25
N MET A 115 6.27 -12.31 20.50
CA MET A 115 6.08 -12.34 19.05
C MET A 115 7.41 -12.66 18.38
N SER A 116 7.46 -13.73 17.58
CA SER A 116 8.57 -14.02 16.66
C SER A 116 8.58 -12.94 15.57
N LEU A 117 9.00 -11.73 15.92
CA LEU A 117 8.92 -10.55 15.07
C LEU A 117 9.95 -10.68 13.96
N ARG A 118 9.45 -11.05 12.77
CA ARG A 118 10.23 -11.02 11.53
C ARG A 118 10.55 -9.59 11.10
N CYS A 119 9.99 -8.58 11.76
CA CYS A 119 10.30 -7.18 11.52
C CYS A 119 10.14 -6.36 12.79
N ARG A 120 11.00 -5.36 12.94
CA ARG A 120 10.97 -4.37 14.00
C ARG A 120 11.17 -2.99 13.39
N GLY A 121 10.25 -2.07 13.65
CA GLY A 121 10.43 -0.67 13.29
C GLY A 121 11.51 0.00 14.15
N ARG A 122 12.31 0.87 13.54
CA ARG A 122 13.04 1.94 14.23
C ARG A 122 12.26 3.25 13.97
N PRO A 123 12.57 4.35 14.69
CA PRO A 123 11.87 5.62 14.49
C PRO A 123 11.83 6.00 13.00
N SER A 124 10.61 6.03 12.46
CA SER A 124 10.30 6.28 11.04
C SER A 124 9.21 7.33 10.95
N GLY A 125 8.91 7.85 9.76
CA GLY A 125 7.85 8.83 9.55
C GLY A 125 8.28 9.97 8.65
N CYS A 126 7.69 11.15 8.83
CA CYS A 126 7.90 12.27 7.93
C CYS A 126 7.97 13.64 8.60
N ILE A 127 8.75 14.51 7.96
CA ILE A 127 8.84 15.94 8.22
C ILE A 127 8.09 16.65 7.09
N ILE A 128 7.18 17.55 7.42
CA ILE A 128 6.28 18.23 6.50
C ILE A 128 6.48 19.74 6.67
N GLU A 129 7.12 20.35 5.67
CA GLU A 129 7.42 21.78 5.62
C GLU A 129 6.40 22.49 4.71
N GLU A 130 5.86 23.62 5.17
CA GLU A 130 4.96 24.45 4.37
C GLU A 130 5.73 25.18 3.26
N MET A 131 5.20 25.15 2.03
CA MET A 131 5.74 25.91 0.90
C MET A 131 4.82 27.09 0.56
N SER A 132 5.38 28.18 0.07
CA SER A 132 4.62 29.38 -0.33
C SER A 132 3.60 29.12 -1.45
N SER A 133 3.73 28.02 -2.19
CA SER A 133 2.80 27.61 -3.25
C SER A 133 1.53 26.92 -2.75
N GLY A 134 1.38 26.70 -1.44
CA GLY A 134 0.32 25.88 -0.85
C GLY A 134 0.59 24.37 -0.91
N TYR A 135 1.77 23.96 -1.39
CA TYR A 135 2.25 22.59 -1.36
C TYR A 135 2.95 22.30 -0.02
N SER A 136 3.13 21.02 0.27
CA SER A 136 4.02 20.56 1.33
C SER A 136 5.30 19.97 0.75
N LYS A 137 6.45 20.35 1.29
CA LYS A 137 7.70 19.63 1.08
C LYS A 137 7.81 18.56 2.16
N VAL A 138 7.72 17.30 1.74
CA VAL A 138 7.68 16.16 2.64
C VAL A 138 8.99 15.41 2.55
N THR A 139 9.69 15.27 3.67
CA THR A 139 10.84 14.37 3.81
C THR A 139 10.42 13.15 4.60
N TRP A 140 10.36 12.00 3.94
CA TRP A 140 10.01 10.73 4.54
C TRP A 140 11.29 9.94 4.88
N VAL A 141 11.31 9.32 6.06
CA VAL A 141 12.41 8.49 6.55
C VAL A 141 11.81 7.15 7.01
N GLU A 142 12.29 6.07 6.41
CA GLU A 142 11.94 4.71 6.82
C GLU A 142 13.18 4.02 7.39
N HIS A 143 13.03 3.42 8.56
CA HIS A 143 14.05 2.61 9.19
C HIS A 143 13.42 1.38 9.82
N ILE A 144 13.66 0.21 9.23
CA ILE A 144 13.11 -1.07 9.67
C ILE A 144 14.23 -2.10 9.74
N GLU A 145 14.18 -2.98 10.73
CA GLU A 145 14.99 -4.19 10.79
C GLU A 145 14.08 -5.38 10.45
N ALA A 146 14.37 -6.09 9.36
CA ALA A 146 13.53 -7.19 8.89
C ALA A 146 14.33 -8.47 8.66
N ASP A 147 13.71 -9.61 8.92
CA ASP A 147 14.21 -10.93 8.57
C ASP A 147 14.15 -11.08 7.05
N PRO A 148 15.30 -11.25 6.36
CA PRO A 148 15.30 -11.42 4.92
C PRO A 148 14.74 -12.79 4.48
N ARG A 149 14.54 -13.74 5.41
CA ARG A 149 14.04 -15.09 5.10
C ARG A 149 12.57 -15.06 4.68
N GLY A 150 12.23 -15.88 3.69
CA GLY A 150 10.87 -16.03 3.19
C GLY A 150 10.49 -15.09 2.05
N VAL A 151 11.32 -14.10 1.70
CA VAL A 151 11.17 -13.35 0.44
C VAL A 151 11.66 -14.22 -0.71
N HIS A 152 10.81 -14.47 -1.72
CA HIS A 152 11.21 -15.22 -2.89
C HIS A 152 12.34 -14.53 -3.67
N GLY A 153 13.24 -15.30 -4.28
CA GLY A 153 14.43 -14.77 -4.97
C GLY A 153 14.13 -13.70 -6.03
N MET A 154 12.97 -13.81 -6.70
CA MET A 154 12.48 -12.82 -7.69
C MET A 154 12.29 -11.41 -7.09
N PHE A 155 11.90 -11.32 -5.83
CA PHE A 155 11.64 -10.05 -5.14
C PHE A 155 12.78 -9.61 -4.22
N GLN A 156 13.80 -10.45 -4.04
CA GLN A 156 14.89 -10.18 -3.11
C GLN A 156 15.59 -8.85 -3.44
N HIS A 157 15.89 -8.57 -4.71
CA HIS A 157 16.48 -7.28 -5.11
C HIS A 157 15.52 -6.10 -4.89
N TYR A 158 14.23 -6.27 -5.20
CA TYR A 158 13.20 -5.23 -5.02
C TYR A 158 13.01 -4.83 -3.56
N VAL A 159 13.03 -5.81 -2.64
CA VAL A 159 12.99 -5.56 -1.19
C VAL A 159 14.30 -4.94 -0.71
N ASN A 160 15.44 -5.55 -1.06
CA ASN A 160 16.76 -5.13 -0.58
C ASN A 160 17.21 -3.74 -1.03
N SER A 161 16.68 -3.26 -2.16
CA SER A 161 16.96 -1.91 -2.68
C SER A 161 16.14 -0.81 -1.98
N GLY A 162 15.22 -1.17 -1.08
CA GLY A 162 14.29 -0.23 -0.46
C GLY A 162 13.16 0.24 -1.39
N LEU A 163 13.01 -0.34 -2.58
CA LEU A 163 11.92 0.00 -3.50
C LEU A 163 10.56 -0.55 -3.04
N ALA A 164 10.57 -1.64 -2.26
CA ALA A 164 9.37 -2.26 -1.71
C ALA A 164 8.76 -1.47 -0.54
N TYR A 165 9.57 -1.06 0.43
CA TYR A 165 9.08 -0.48 1.69
C TYR A 165 9.69 0.89 2.00
N GLY A 166 10.52 1.45 1.12
CA GLY A 166 11.24 2.68 1.40
C GLY A 166 10.49 3.97 1.12
N ALA A 167 11.08 5.07 1.59
CA ALA A 167 10.56 6.43 1.57
C ALA A 167 10.09 6.92 0.19
N VAL A 168 10.76 6.52 -0.90
CA VAL A 168 10.35 6.87 -2.27
C VAL A 168 8.93 6.38 -2.56
N ARG A 169 8.59 5.16 -2.13
CA ARG A 169 7.29 4.55 -2.40
C ARG A 169 6.17 5.26 -1.64
N TRP A 170 6.42 5.68 -0.40
CA TRP A 170 5.52 6.50 0.40
C TRP A 170 5.20 7.83 -0.28
N ILE A 171 6.24 8.59 -0.64
CA ILE A 171 6.06 9.89 -1.29
C ILE A 171 5.37 9.76 -2.66
N CYS A 172 5.77 8.81 -3.50
CA CYS A 172 5.11 8.61 -4.80
C CYS A 172 3.65 8.17 -4.65
N SER A 173 3.30 7.39 -3.63
CA SER A 173 1.90 7.00 -3.39
C SER A 173 1.06 8.19 -2.94
N LEU A 174 1.62 9.04 -2.07
CA LEU A 174 1.00 10.27 -1.60
C LEU A 174 0.75 11.26 -2.75
N GLN A 175 1.76 11.49 -3.59
CA GLN A 175 1.63 12.33 -4.79
C GLN A 175 0.50 11.84 -5.71
N ARG A 176 0.48 10.54 -6.01
CA ARG A 176 -0.59 9.93 -6.83
C ARG A 176 -1.97 10.05 -6.20
N HIS A 177 -2.07 9.95 -4.88
CA HIS A 177 -3.35 10.14 -4.19
C HIS A 177 -3.84 11.58 -4.35
N CYS A 178 -2.97 12.57 -4.15
CA CYS A 178 -3.33 13.98 -4.32
C CYS A 178 -3.67 14.32 -5.78
N GLU A 179 -2.96 13.76 -6.75
CA GLU A 179 -3.27 13.90 -8.19
C GLU A 179 -4.67 13.37 -8.52
N ARG A 180 -5.05 12.21 -7.97
CA ARG A 180 -6.40 11.64 -8.15
C ARG A 180 -7.48 12.53 -7.56
N MET A 181 -7.27 13.06 -6.35
CA MET A 181 -8.20 14.00 -5.73
C MET A 181 -8.35 15.29 -6.54
N ALA A 182 -7.22 15.87 -6.98
CA ALA A 182 -7.22 17.09 -7.79
C ALA A 182 -7.98 16.89 -9.12
N ALA A 183 -7.85 15.72 -9.75
CA ALA A 183 -8.58 15.39 -10.98
C ALA A 183 -10.11 15.37 -10.80
N VAL A 184 -10.61 15.02 -9.61
CA VAL A 184 -12.05 15.08 -9.30
C VAL A 184 -12.51 16.53 -9.13
N LEU A 185 -11.72 17.34 -8.41
CA LEU A 185 -12.01 18.74 -8.09
C LEU A 185 -11.83 19.69 -9.29
N ALA A 186 -11.09 19.28 -10.32
CA ALA A 186 -10.91 20.06 -11.53
C ALA A 186 -12.25 20.28 -12.26
N ASN A 187 -12.78 21.50 -12.19
CA ASN A 187 -14.04 21.90 -12.83
C ASN A 187 -13.87 22.44 -14.27
N ASN A 188 -12.64 22.52 -14.78
CA ASN A 188 -12.30 23.27 -16.00
C ASN A 188 -11.84 22.37 -17.15
N VAL A 189 -12.67 21.41 -17.59
CA VAL A 189 -12.49 20.84 -18.94
C VAL A 189 -13.45 21.59 -19.88
N PRO A 190 -12.95 22.34 -20.88
CA PRO A 190 -13.80 23.00 -21.86
C PRO A 190 -14.68 21.96 -22.53
N PHE A 191 -15.98 22.26 -22.57
CA PHE A 191 -17.01 21.45 -23.20
C PHE A 191 -16.74 21.38 -24.71
N GLY A 192 -16.01 20.37 -25.16
CA GLY A 192 -15.71 20.11 -26.57
C GLY A 192 -16.31 18.79 -27.01
N GLU A 193 -17.46 18.86 -27.68
CA GLU A 193 -18.11 17.88 -28.57
C GLU A 193 -17.84 16.37 -28.40
N MET A 194 -17.78 15.86 -27.17
CA MET A 194 -17.93 14.43 -26.90
C MET A 194 -18.71 14.23 -25.59
N ASN A 195 -19.99 13.87 -25.73
CA ASN A 195 -21.00 13.69 -24.66
C ASN A 195 -20.72 12.52 -23.69
N VAL A 196 -19.49 12.32 -23.21
CA VAL A 196 -19.17 11.21 -22.28
C VAL A 196 -18.05 11.58 -21.30
N PHE A 197 -18.04 12.80 -20.75
CA PHE A 197 -17.27 13.06 -19.53
C PHE A 197 -18.23 13.18 -18.35
N PRO A 198 -18.02 12.41 -17.27
CA PRO A 198 -18.90 12.50 -16.12
C PRO A 198 -18.80 13.91 -15.50
N GLY A 199 -19.94 14.47 -15.09
CA GLY A 199 -19.97 15.64 -14.21
C GLY A 199 -19.20 15.39 -12.90
N ALA A 200 -19.13 16.40 -12.02
CA ALA A 200 -18.38 16.27 -10.76
C ALA A 200 -18.76 15.01 -9.95
N GLU A 201 -20.06 14.69 -9.89
CA GLU A 201 -20.57 13.46 -9.26
C GLU A 201 -20.06 12.19 -9.94
N GLY A 202 -20.06 12.15 -11.27
CA GLY A 202 -19.58 10.99 -12.01
C GLY A 202 -18.06 10.80 -11.89
N ARG A 203 -17.27 11.89 -11.79
CA ARG A 203 -15.83 11.80 -11.52
C ARG A 203 -15.56 11.24 -10.12
N SER A 204 -16.32 11.69 -9.13
CA SER A 204 -16.29 11.13 -7.77
C SER A 204 -16.67 9.65 -7.77
N GLY A 205 -17.72 9.26 -8.48
CA GLY A 205 -18.13 7.86 -8.64
C GLY A 205 -17.05 6.99 -9.30
N MET A 206 -16.39 7.50 -10.35
CA MET A 206 -15.27 6.82 -11.01
C MET A 206 -14.06 6.68 -10.09
N LEU A 207 -13.71 7.70 -9.31
CA LEU A 207 -12.62 7.63 -8.35
C LEU A 207 -12.89 6.55 -7.30
N LYS A 208 -14.08 6.56 -6.69
CA LYS A 208 -14.50 5.54 -5.72
C LYS A 208 -14.48 4.14 -6.31
N LEU A 209 -14.86 3.98 -7.59
CA LEU A 209 -14.76 2.69 -8.27
C LEU A 209 -13.30 2.26 -8.44
N ALA A 210 -12.42 3.16 -8.88
CA ALA A 210 -11.00 2.88 -9.06
C ALA A 210 -10.31 2.52 -7.73
N GLU A 211 -10.69 3.17 -6.63
CA GLU A 211 -10.23 2.83 -5.27
C GLU A 211 -10.68 1.43 -4.86
N ARG A 212 -11.97 1.10 -5.02
CA ARG A 212 -12.47 -0.26 -4.74
C ARG A 212 -11.76 -1.33 -5.58
N MET A 213 -11.53 -1.06 -6.87
CA MET A 213 -10.80 -1.96 -7.75
C MET A 213 -9.34 -2.14 -7.29
N THR A 214 -8.70 -1.06 -6.85
CA THR A 214 -7.32 -1.09 -6.33
C THR A 214 -7.23 -1.89 -5.04
N ASN A 215 -8.15 -1.65 -4.11
CA ASN A 215 -8.21 -2.37 -2.83
C ASN A 215 -8.49 -3.86 -3.06
N SER A 216 -9.41 -4.18 -3.97
CA SER A 216 -9.63 -5.56 -4.39
C SER A 216 -8.34 -6.18 -4.91
N PHE A 217 -7.71 -5.53 -5.89
CA PHE A 217 -6.51 -6.05 -6.53
C PHE A 217 -5.43 -6.34 -5.47
N CYS A 218 -5.12 -5.36 -4.62
CA CYS A 218 -4.12 -5.51 -3.58
C CYS A 218 -4.49 -6.62 -2.58
N GLY A 219 -5.76 -6.72 -2.19
CA GLY A 219 -6.23 -7.74 -1.25
C GLY A 219 -6.23 -9.17 -1.79
N GLY A 220 -6.39 -9.39 -3.11
CA GLY A 220 -6.37 -10.75 -3.67
C GLY A 220 -5.02 -11.21 -4.22
N VAL A 221 -4.06 -10.30 -4.46
CA VAL A 221 -2.70 -10.69 -4.90
C VAL A 221 -1.67 -10.70 -3.78
N SER A 222 -1.97 -10.07 -2.66
CA SER A 222 -1.06 -10.00 -1.51
C SER A 222 -1.03 -11.32 -0.76
N ALA A 223 0.09 -11.60 -0.09
CA ALA A 223 0.18 -12.68 0.89
C ALA A 223 -0.69 -12.45 2.15
N SER A 224 -1.33 -11.28 2.27
CA SER A 224 -2.23 -10.94 3.37
C SER A 224 -3.45 -11.85 3.43
N THR A 225 -3.77 -12.36 4.63
CA THR A 225 -5.05 -13.03 4.92
C THR A 225 -6.12 -12.06 5.42
N ALA A 226 -5.85 -10.74 5.37
CA ALA A 226 -6.83 -9.72 5.75
C ALA A 226 -8.14 -9.89 4.97
N HIS A 227 -9.28 -9.53 5.57
CA HIS A 227 -10.61 -9.72 4.96
C HIS A 227 -11.05 -11.19 4.80
N THR A 228 -10.67 -12.07 5.74
CA THR A 228 -11.14 -13.47 5.82
C THR A 228 -10.76 -14.38 4.65
N TRP A 229 -9.64 -14.09 3.98
CA TRP A 229 -9.07 -15.02 3.01
C TRP A 229 -8.47 -16.24 3.72
N ALA A 230 -8.90 -17.44 3.35
CA ALA A 230 -8.28 -18.69 3.74
C ALA A 230 -7.41 -19.20 2.58
N THR A 231 -6.21 -19.69 2.89
CA THR A 231 -5.33 -20.30 1.88
C THR A 231 -5.75 -21.73 1.60
N LEU A 232 -6.02 -22.05 0.33
CA LEU A 232 -6.36 -23.41 -0.11
C LEU A 232 -5.13 -24.18 -0.61
N ALA A 233 -4.17 -23.50 -1.26
CA ALA A 233 -2.93 -24.06 -1.77
C ALA A 233 -1.85 -22.95 -1.89
N GLY A 234 -0.57 -23.31 -1.80
CA GLY A 234 0.57 -22.38 -1.96
C GLY A 234 1.46 -22.16 -0.72
N ASN A 235 1.25 -22.90 0.39
CA ASN A 235 2.07 -22.74 1.61
C ASN A 235 3.36 -23.59 1.64
N SER A 236 3.56 -24.49 0.68
CA SER A 236 4.85 -25.16 0.47
C SER A 236 5.64 -24.32 -0.52
N GLY A 237 6.84 -23.86 -0.15
CA GLY A 237 7.71 -22.98 -0.96
C GLY A 237 8.21 -23.53 -2.31
N ALA A 238 7.46 -24.46 -2.93
CA ALA A 238 7.65 -25.01 -4.26
C ALA A 238 6.65 -24.48 -5.30
N ASP A 239 5.49 -23.92 -4.90
CA ASP A 239 4.46 -23.45 -5.84
C ASP A 239 4.44 -21.92 -5.95
N ASP A 240 4.71 -21.40 -7.16
CA ASP A 240 4.65 -19.98 -7.52
C ASP A 240 3.21 -19.40 -7.58
N ILE A 241 2.22 -20.16 -7.11
CA ILE A 241 0.79 -19.87 -7.23
C ILE A 241 0.15 -19.92 -5.85
N GLN A 242 -0.49 -18.82 -5.44
CA GLN A 242 -1.31 -18.74 -4.24
C GLN A 242 -2.79 -18.84 -4.63
N VAL A 243 -3.52 -19.72 -3.95
CA VAL A 243 -4.97 -19.82 -4.10
C VAL A 243 -5.66 -19.48 -2.78
N LEU A 244 -6.47 -18.43 -2.81
CA LEU A 244 -7.22 -17.91 -1.68
C LEU A 244 -8.73 -18.08 -1.91
N ILE A 245 -9.47 -18.35 -0.83
CA ILE A 245 -10.93 -18.37 -0.81
C ILE A 245 -11.44 -17.40 0.23
N ARG A 246 -12.47 -16.62 -0.11
CA ARG A 246 -13.16 -15.71 0.80
C ARG A 246 -14.66 -15.88 0.66
N LYS A 247 -15.38 -15.87 1.78
CA LYS A 247 -16.84 -15.77 1.78
C LYS A 247 -17.24 -14.30 1.85
N SER A 248 -17.85 -13.79 0.79
CA SER A 248 -18.40 -12.45 0.71
C SER A 248 -19.88 -12.49 1.07
N MET A 249 -20.30 -11.85 2.16
CA MET A 249 -21.73 -11.77 2.52
C MET A 249 -22.23 -10.32 2.63
N ASN A 250 -21.36 -9.39 3.03
CA ASN A 250 -21.70 -7.99 3.32
C ASN A 250 -20.72 -7.00 2.66
N ASP A 251 -20.23 -7.30 1.45
CA ASP A 251 -19.26 -6.46 0.73
C ASP A 251 -20.01 -5.53 -0.25
N PRO A 252 -20.12 -4.21 0.02
CA PRO A 252 -20.92 -3.30 -0.80
C PRO A 252 -20.46 -3.27 -2.26
N GLY A 253 -21.39 -3.50 -3.18
CA GLY A 253 -21.11 -3.55 -4.62
C GLY A 253 -20.56 -4.88 -5.12
N ARG A 254 -20.62 -5.94 -4.30
CA ARG A 254 -20.35 -7.33 -4.71
C ARG A 254 -21.51 -8.26 -4.38
N PRO A 255 -21.79 -9.27 -5.21
CA PRO A 255 -22.78 -10.27 -4.89
C PRO A 255 -22.33 -11.11 -3.66
N PRO A 256 -23.27 -11.55 -2.82
CA PRO A 256 -22.96 -12.51 -1.77
C PRO A 256 -22.58 -13.85 -2.40
N GLY A 257 -21.52 -14.49 -1.90
CA GLY A 257 -21.02 -15.73 -2.47
C GLY A 257 -19.61 -16.10 -2.03
N ILE A 258 -19.07 -17.14 -2.64
CA ILE A 258 -17.67 -17.55 -2.48
C ILE A 258 -16.86 -16.87 -3.58
N VAL A 259 -15.79 -16.19 -3.19
CA VAL A 259 -14.82 -15.60 -4.10
C VAL A 259 -13.55 -16.44 -4.04
N LEU A 260 -13.11 -16.93 -5.20
CA LEU A 260 -11.81 -17.56 -5.37
C LEU A 260 -10.84 -16.57 -6.00
N SER A 261 -9.64 -16.48 -5.44
CA SER A 261 -8.53 -15.71 -6.01
C SER A 261 -7.33 -16.62 -6.23
N ALA A 262 -6.75 -16.56 -7.42
CA ALA A 262 -5.48 -17.20 -7.73
C ALA A 262 -4.50 -16.13 -8.18
N ALA A 263 -3.34 -16.07 -7.51
CA ALA A 263 -2.32 -15.07 -7.75
C ALA A 263 -0.96 -15.73 -7.94
N THR A 264 -0.10 -15.09 -8.72
CA THR A 264 1.23 -15.57 -9.08
C THR A 264 2.07 -14.40 -9.55
N SER A 265 3.39 -14.54 -9.45
CA SER A 265 4.33 -13.54 -9.92
C SER A 265 5.29 -14.14 -10.93
N LEU A 266 5.70 -13.32 -11.89
CA LEU A 266 6.67 -13.71 -12.90
C LEU A 266 7.60 -12.55 -13.21
N TRP A 267 8.79 -12.89 -13.65
CA TRP A 267 9.77 -11.93 -14.08
C TRP A 267 9.72 -11.74 -15.60
N LEU A 268 9.55 -10.49 -16.04
CA LEU A 268 9.66 -10.13 -17.46
C LEU A 268 10.95 -9.35 -17.70
N SER A 269 11.77 -9.83 -18.63
CA SER A 269 12.95 -9.11 -19.11
C SER A 269 12.59 -7.99 -20.10
N LEU A 270 11.55 -7.22 -19.79
CA LEU A 270 11.05 -6.11 -20.62
C LEU A 270 10.95 -4.83 -19.79
N PRO A 271 11.19 -3.64 -20.39
CA PRO A 271 10.98 -2.37 -19.69
C PRO A 271 9.54 -2.21 -19.19
N PRO A 272 9.31 -1.62 -18.00
CA PRO A 272 7.96 -1.42 -17.46
C PRO A 272 7.02 -0.66 -18.40
N SER A 273 7.54 0.30 -19.18
CA SER A 273 6.77 1.05 -20.16
C SER A 273 6.22 0.17 -21.30
N GLN A 274 6.99 -0.81 -21.76
CA GLN A 274 6.54 -1.75 -22.79
C GLN A 274 5.46 -2.68 -22.24
N VAL A 275 5.66 -3.21 -21.03
CA VAL A 275 4.66 -4.05 -20.36
C VAL A 275 3.37 -3.27 -20.13
N PHE A 276 3.46 -2.04 -19.64
CA PHE A 276 2.31 -1.16 -19.44
C PHE A 276 1.57 -0.88 -20.75
N ASN A 277 2.29 -0.52 -21.81
CA ASN A 277 1.69 -0.27 -23.12
C ASN A 277 1.01 -1.53 -23.69
N PHE A 278 1.61 -2.71 -23.49
CA PHE A 278 1.01 -3.98 -23.87
C PHE A 278 -0.29 -4.25 -23.10
N LEU A 279 -0.28 -4.10 -21.77
CA LEU A 279 -1.46 -4.35 -20.92
C LEU A 279 -2.61 -3.37 -21.16
N ARG A 280 -2.28 -2.11 -21.49
CA ARG A 280 -3.28 -1.06 -21.80
C ARG A 280 -3.91 -1.24 -23.18
N ASN A 281 -3.21 -1.88 -24.12
CA ASN A 281 -3.66 -1.98 -25.51
C ASN A 281 -4.84 -2.95 -25.65
N GLU A 282 -5.96 -2.43 -26.16
CA GLU A 282 -7.23 -3.15 -26.25
C GLU A 282 -7.14 -4.39 -27.16
N ARG A 283 -6.29 -4.34 -28.19
CA ARG A 283 -6.09 -5.46 -29.13
C ARG A 283 -5.47 -6.69 -28.46
N PHE A 284 -4.75 -6.50 -27.37
CA PHE A 284 -4.09 -7.58 -26.63
C PHE A 284 -4.89 -8.04 -25.41
N ARG A 285 -6.02 -7.41 -25.07
CA ARG A 285 -6.88 -7.82 -23.93
C ARG A 285 -7.36 -9.26 -24.07
N THR A 286 -7.77 -9.67 -25.27
CA THR A 286 -8.19 -11.06 -25.55
C THR A 286 -7.02 -12.03 -25.53
N GLN A 287 -5.80 -11.61 -25.90
CA GLN A 287 -4.62 -12.47 -25.76
C GLN A 287 -4.28 -12.69 -24.28
N VAL A 288 -4.41 -11.66 -23.44
CA VAL A 288 -4.30 -11.79 -21.98
C VAL A 288 -5.42 -12.69 -21.43
N LEU A 289 -6.64 -12.66 -21.98
CA LEU A 289 -7.78 -13.50 -21.55
C LEU A 289 -7.78 -14.96 -22.07
N LEU A 290 -7.30 -15.22 -23.29
CA LEU A 290 -7.26 -16.58 -23.86
C LEU A 290 -6.09 -17.40 -23.31
N LYS A 291 -4.97 -16.73 -23.01
CA LYS A 291 -3.86 -17.31 -22.25
C LYS A 291 -4.26 -17.58 -20.79
N LYS A 292 -5.16 -16.79 -20.19
CA LYS A 292 -5.72 -17.03 -18.84
C LYS A 292 -6.45 -18.39 -18.71
N TYR A 293 -7.22 -18.82 -19.71
CA TYR A 293 -8.00 -20.06 -19.66
C TYR A 293 -7.21 -21.33 -20.02
N SER A 294 -6.27 -21.26 -20.97
CA SER A 294 -5.45 -22.44 -21.34
C SER A 294 -4.37 -22.78 -20.31
N MET A 295 -3.95 -21.80 -19.49
CA MET A 295 -2.89 -21.97 -18.49
C MET A 295 -3.38 -22.53 -17.14
N LEU A 296 -4.67 -22.36 -16.79
CA LEU A 296 -5.33 -23.04 -15.66
C LEU A 296 -5.40 -24.57 -15.85
N LEU A 297 -5.36 -25.05 -17.10
CA LEU A 297 -5.44 -26.47 -17.43
C LEU A 297 -4.06 -27.16 -17.61
N LYS A 298 -2.94 -26.41 -17.67
CA LYS A 298 -1.63 -26.98 -18.05
C LYS A 298 -0.40 -26.52 -17.25
N GLY A 299 -0.56 -25.80 -16.13
CA GLY A 299 0.48 -25.73 -15.08
C GLY A 299 1.84 -25.08 -15.44
N ARG A 300 1.90 -24.12 -16.37
CA ARG A 300 3.09 -23.26 -16.59
C ARG A 300 2.67 -21.86 -17.02
N LEU A 301 3.25 -20.82 -16.42
CA LEU A 301 2.62 -19.50 -16.31
C LEU A 301 3.42 -18.34 -16.95
N LEU A 302 2.70 -17.48 -17.68
CA LEU A 302 3.15 -16.22 -18.30
C LEU A 302 2.01 -15.16 -18.18
N GLY A 303 1.88 -14.52 -17.03
CA GLY A 303 1.08 -13.30 -16.80
C GLY A 303 0.51 -13.25 -15.37
N THR A 304 0.70 -12.16 -14.61
CA THR A 304 -0.09 -11.94 -13.38
C THR A 304 -1.55 -11.70 -13.76
N VAL A 305 -2.43 -12.55 -13.26
CA VAL A 305 -3.85 -12.58 -13.57
C VAL A 305 -4.61 -12.46 -12.25
N TYR A 306 -5.42 -11.41 -12.11
CA TYR A 306 -6.48 -11.38 -11.11
C TYR A 306 -7.70 -12.09 -11.71
N LEU A 307 -8.10 -13.22 -11.11
CA LEU A 307 -9.40 -13.85 -11.33
C LEU A 307 -10.22 -13.61 -10.06
N SER A 308 -11.34 -12.87 -10.19
CA SER A 308 -12.47 -13.02 -9.27
C SER A 308 -13.45 -13.90 -10.04
N LEU A 309 -13.49 -15.20 -9.72
CA LEU A 309 -14.58 -16.05 -10.20
C LEU A 309 -15.78 -15.74 -9.30
N GLU A 310 -16.63 -14.83 -9.75
CA GLU A 310 -17.95 -14.61 -9.18
C GLU A 310 -18.88 -15.65 -9.83
N SER A 311 -19.31 -16.65 -9.04
CA SER A 311 -20.41 -17.52 -9.47
C SER A 311 -21.68 -16.68 -9.56
N MET A 312 -22.27 -16.60 -10.76
CA MET A 312 -23.64 -16.12 -10.96
C MET A 312 -24.64 -16.96 -10.16
#